data_AF-A0A392PE62-F1
#
_entry.id   AF-A0A392PE62-F1
#
_cell.length_a   1.000
_cell.length_b   1.000
_cell.length_c   1.000
_cell.angle_alpha   90.00
_cell.angle_beta   90.00
_cell.angle_gamma   90.00
#
_symmetry.space_group_name_H-M   'P 1'
#
loop_
_entity.id
_entity.type
_entity.pdbx_description
1 polymer ?
#
loop_
_entity_poly.entity_id
_entity_poly.type
_entity_poly.pdbx_seq_one_letter_code
_entity_poly.pdbx_strand_id
1 'polypeptide(L)'
;MTLVDLAHGKPRHVPYRDSRLTFLLQDSLGGNSKTMIIANVSPSICSANETLSTLKFAQRAKLIQNNAKVNEDASGDISALQWQIQQLK
;
A
#
# COMPACT_ATOMS: atom_id res chain seq x y z
N MET A 1 -4.06 -6.87 -11.23
CA MET A 1 -3.35 -6.07 -10.20
C MET A 1 -3.61 -6.79 -8.89
N THR A 2 -2.60 -7.42 -8.30
CA THR A 2 -2.74 -8.35 -7.15
C THR A 2 -3.40 -7.69 -5.93
N LEU A 3 -3.17 -6.40 -5.73
CA LEU A 3 -3.80 -5.60 -4.67
C LEU A 3 -5.32 -5.50 -4.82
N VAL A 4 -5.82 -5.47 -6.06
CA VAL A 4 -7.26 -5.42 -6.33
C VAL A 4 -7.89 -6.80 -6.12
N ASP A 5 -7.15 -7.88 -6.36
CA ASP A 5 -7.63 -9.24 -6.09
C ASP A 5 -7.77 -9.49 -4.57
N LEU A 6 -6.86 -8.90 -3.77
CA LEU A 6 -6.91 -8.93 -2.31
C LEU A 6 -8.15 -8.20 -1.76
N ALA A 7 -8.51 -7.05 -2.34
CA ALA A 7 -9.73 -6.33 -1.98
C ALA A 7 -11.01 -7.15 -2.25
N HIS A 8 -10.98 -8.08 -3.21
CA HIS A 8 -12.08 -8.99 -3.52
C HIS A 8 -12.01 -10.32 -2.74
N GLY A 9 -11.23 -10.39 -1.66
CA GLY A 9 -11.18 -11.53 -0.76
C GLY A 9 -10.44 -12.76 -1.30
N LYS A 10 -9.67 -12.60 -2.40
CA LYS A 10 -8.80 -13.68 -2.90
C LYS A 10 -7.41 -13.52 -2.28
N PRO A 11 -7.02 -14.36 -1.31
CA PRO A 11 -5.70 -14.27 -0.70
C PRO A 11 -4.64 -14.60 -1.75
N ARG A 12 -3.83 -13.61 -2.10
CA ARG A 12 -2.72 -13.74 -3.04
C ARG A 12 -1.51 -12.99 -2.48
N HIS A 13 -0.33 -13.55 -2.68
CA HIS A 13 0.91 -12.88 -2.26
C HIS A 13 1.06 -11.55 -3.00
N VAL A 14 1.23 -10.47 -2.25
CA VAL A 14 1.54 -9.14 -2.78
C VAL A 14 3.05 -8.90 -2.62
N PRO A 15 3.78 -8.64 -3.72
CA PRO A 15 5.23 -8.57 -3.69
C PRO A 15 5.73 -7.18 -3.24
N TYR A 16 5.39 -6.75 -2.02
CA TYR A 16 5.89 -5.47 -1.49
C TYR A 16 7.42 -5.41 -1.41
N ARG A 17 8.08 -6.56 -1.28
CA ARG A 17 9.54 -6.69 -1.11
C ARG A 17 10.35 -6.59 -2.40
N ASP A 18 9.70 -6.54 -3.57
CA ASP A 18 10.40 -6.40 -4.85
C ASP A 18 11.11 -5.03 -4.98
N SER A 19 10.64 -4.02 -4.24
CA SER A 19 11.31 -2.72 -4.17
C SER A 19 11.29 -2.15 -2.75
N ARG A 20 12.30 -1.35 -2.41
CA ARG A 20 12.34 -0.63 -1.13
C ARG A 20 11.15 0.35 -0.99
N LEU A 21 10.74 0.98 -2.10
CA LEU A 21 9.62 1.93 -2.09
C LEU A 21 8.30 1.24 -1.71
N THR A 22 7.97 0.13 -2.37
CA THR A 22 6.75 -0.64 -2.07
C THR A 22 6.79 -1.32 -0.72
N PHE A 23 7.98 -1.63 -0.21
CA PHE A 23 8.15 -2.18 1.14
C PHE A 23 7.86 -1.14 2.21
N LEU A 24 8.39 0.08 2.06
CA LEU A 24 8.11 1.18 2.98
C LEU A 24 6.63 1.61 2.92
N LEU A 25 6.03 1.59 1.74
CA LEU A 25 4.63 1.99 1.52
C LEU A 25 3.62 0.85 1.64
N GLN A 26 4.01 -0.32 2.14
CA GLN A 26 3.11 -1.49 2.24
C GLN A 26 1.83 -1.16 3.02
N ASP A 27 1.93 -0.33 4.06
CA ASP A 27 0.81 0.05 4.89
C ASP A 27 -0.15 1.03 4.18
N SER A 28 0.40 1.85 3.28
CA SER A 28 -0.37 2.74 2.40
C SER A 28 -1.13 2.00 1.30
N LEU A 29 -0.72 0.78 0.93
CA LEU A 29 -1.23 0.05 -0.23
C LEU A 29 -2.00 -1.22 0.18
N GLY A 30 -2.93 -1.12 1.13
CA GLY A 30 -3.77 -2.24 1.60
C GLY A 30 -3.67 -2.50 3.10
N GLY A 31 -3.04 -1.59 3.86
CA GLY A 31 -2.87 -1.67 5.31
C GLY A 31 -3.64 -0.59 6.08
N ASN A 32 -3.03 -0.11 7.16
CA ASN A 32 -3.58 0.83 8.12
C ASN A 32 -3.27 2.30 7.75
N SER A 33 -3.79 2.76 6.61
CA SER A 33 -3.54 4.13 6.16
C SER A 33 -4.70 4.72 5.37
N LYS A 34 -4.94 6.02 5.54
CA LYS A 34 -5.81 6.81 4.65
C LYS A 34 -4.96 7.35 3.50
N THR A 35 -4.92 6.61 2.40
CA THR A 35 -4.01 6.91 1.29
C THR A 35 -4.71 7.66 0.15
N MET A 36 -4.04 8.66 -0.40
CA MET A 36 -4.44 9.42 -1.59
C MET A 36 -3.32 9.37 -2.62
N ILE A 37 -3.67 9.15 -3.89
CA ILE A 37 -2.73 9.16 -5.01
C ILE A 37 -3.13 10.28 -5.96
N ILE A 38 -2.19 11.16 -6.29
CA ILE A 38 -2.36 12.23 -7.28
C ILE A 38 -1.69 11.77 -8.58
N ALA A 39 -2.48 11.69 -9.66
CA ALA A 39 -2.01 11.26 -10.96
C ALA A 39 -1.75 12.47 -11.86
N ASN A 40 -0.48 12.83 -12.03
CA ASN A 40 -0.08 13.98 -12.85
C ASN A 40 -0.03 13.56 -14.32
N VAL A 41 -0.74 14.29 -15.18
CA VAL A 41 -0.83 13.99 -16.62
C VAL A 41 -0.58 15.23 -17.46
N SER A 42 -0.14 15.01 -18.69
CA SER A 42 0.07 16.09 -19.67
C SER A 42 -1.05 16.09 -20.71
N PRO A 43 -1.59 17.27 -21.09
CA PRO A 43 -2.59 17.39 -22.14
C PRO A 43 -2.01 17.33 -23.57
N SER A 44 -0.68 17.26 -23.71
CA SER A 44 -0.02 17.23 -25.02
C SER A 44 -0.25 15.88 -25.74
N ILE A 45 -0.48 15.95 -27.05
CA ILE A 45 -0.62 14.75 -27.90
C ILE A 45 0.63 13.87 -27.90
N CYS A 46 1.81 14.47 -27.79
CA CYS A 46 3.09 13.74 -27.72
C CYS A 46 3.15 12.82 -26.48
N SER A 47 2.41 13.18 -25.43
CA SER A 47 2.35 12.45 -24.16
C SER A 47 1.09 11.58 -24.03
N ALA A 48 0.26 11.48 -25.07
CA ALA A 48 -1.05 10.82 -24.98
C ALA A 48 -0.97 9.37 -24.50
N ASN A 49 0.05 8.61 -24.94
CA ASN A 49 0.26 7.23 -24.51
C ASN A 49 0.62 7.11 -23.02
N GLU A 50 1.48 8.00 -22.52
CA GLU A 50 1.87 8.01 -21.10
C GLU A 50 0.74 8.51 -20.20
N THR A 51 -0.01 9.52 -20.66
CA THR A 51 -1.22 9.99 -19.99
C THR A 51 -2.25 8.86 -19.88
N LEU A 52 -2.48 8.10 -20.95
CA LEU A 52 -3.39 6.95 -20.92
C LEU A 52 -2.90 5.86 -19.94
N SER A 53 -1.61 5.57 -19.91
CA SER A 53 -1.01 4.59 -18.99
C SER A 53 -1.16 5.02 -17.53
N THR A 54 -0.91 6.30 -17.24
CA THR A 54 -1.08 6.91 -15.92
C THR A 54 -2.54 6.86 -15.46
N LEU A 55 -3.51 7.19 -16.35
CA LEU A 55 -4.94 7.11 -16.03
C LEU A 55 -5.39 5.68 -15.78
N LYS A 56 -4.93 4.70 -16.58
CA LYS A 56 -5.20 3.28 -16.35
C LYS A 56 -4.63 2.80 -15.01
N PHE A 57 -3.46 3.30 -14.62
CA PHE A 57 -2.89 3.03 -13.29
C PHE A 57 -3.78 3.61 -12.20
N ALA A 58 -4.15 4.89 -12.29
CA ALA A 58 -5.01 5.56 -11.31
C ALA A 58 -6.37 4.86 -11.16
N GLN A 59 -6.97 4.43 -12.26
CA GLN A 59 -8.22 3.66 -12.26
C GLN A 59 -8.10 2.35 -11.45
N ARG A 60 -6.98 1.62 -11.59
CA ARG A 60 -6.74 0.40 -10.80
C ARG A 60 -6.42 0.72 -9.35
N ALA A 61 -5.62 1.75 -9.10
CA ALA A 61 -5.23 2.16 -7.76
C ALA A 61 -6.43 2.61 -6.91
N LYS A 62 -7.44 3.22 -7.56
CA LYS A 62 -8.72 3.59 -6.93
C LYS A 62 -9.48 2.39 -6.32
N LEU A 63 -9.25 1.17 -6.82
CA LEU A 63 -9.93 -0.03 -6.34
C LEU A 63 -9.25 -0.66 -5.11
N ILE A 64 -8.09 -0.15 -4.70
CA ILE A 64 -7.39 -0.62 -3.51
C ILE A 64 -8.19 -0.19 -2.28
N GLN A 65 -8.43 -1.13 -1.37
CA GLN A 65 -9.12 -0.87 -0.11
C GLN A 65 -8.13 -0.97 1.04
N ASN A 66 -8.05 0.09 1.84
CA ASN A 66 -7.28 0.12 3.08
C ASN A 66 -8.23 -0.01 4.28
N ASN A 67 -7.76 -0.67 5.34
CA ASN A 67 -8.48 -0.78 6.60
C ASN A 67 -7.79 0.09 7.65
N ALA A 68 -8.06 1.39 7.59
CA ALA A 68 -7.48 2.37 8.51
C ALA A 68 -8.16 2.29 9.89
N LYS A 69 -7.35 2.13 10.92
CA LYS A 69 -7.70 2.09 12.35
C LYS A 69 -6.95 3.20 13.07
N VAL A 70 -7.52 3.70 14.16
CA VAL A 70 -6.86 4.71 15.00
C VAL A 70 -5.71 4.04 15.76
N ASN A 71 -4.52 4.63 15.69
CA ASN A 71 -3.35 4.15 16.43
C ASN A 71 -3.37 4.77 17.83
N GLU A 72 -3.98 4.09 18.79
CA GLU A 72 -4.14 4.60 20.16
C GLU A 72 -2.83 4.54 20.98
N ASP A 73 -1.96 3.54 20.74
CA ASP A 73 -0.67 3.39 21.41
C ASP A 73 0.49 3.40 20.40
N ALA A 74 1.01 4.59 20.09
CA ALA A 74 2.21 4.75 19.26
C ALA A 74 3.52 4.61 20.06
N SER A 75 3.44 4.53 21.40
CA SER A 75 4.56 4.14 22.24
C SER A 75 4.78 2.65 22.07
N GLY A 76 5.77 2.27 21.27
CA GLY A 76 6.12 0.87 21.02
C GLY A 76 6.05 0.05 22.31
N ASP A 77 5.34 -1.07 22.25
CA ASP A 77 4.99 -1.87 23.41
C ASP A 77 6.27 -2.55 23.96
N ILE A 78 7.00 -1.81 24.81
CA ILE A 78 8.28 -2.25 25.41
C ILE A 78 8.08 -3.60 26.10
N SER A 79 6.91 -3.81 26.70
CA SER A 79 6.50 -5.06 27.33
C SER A 79 6.43 -6.21 26.32
N ALA A 80 5.82 -6.00 25.14
CA ALA A 80 5.77 -7.00 24.08
C ALA A 80 7.15 -7.32 23.51
N LEU A 81 8.00 -6.30 23.32
CA LEU A 81 9.38 -6.51 22.85
C LEU A 81 10.23 -7.27 23.88
N GLN A 82 10.09 -6.95 25.17
CA GLN A 82 10.76 -7.68 26.27
C GLN A 82 10.29 -9.14 26.34
N TRP A 83 8.99 -9.39 26.18
CA TRP A 83 8.45 -10.74 26.12
C TRP A 83 9.01 -11.54 24.95
N GLN A 84 9.11 -10.92 23.76
CA GLN A 84 9.68 -11.55 22.58
C GLN A 84 11.16 -11.94 22.78
N ILE A 85 11.95 -11.08 23.44
CA ILE A 85 13.35 -11.39 23.78
C ILE A 85 13.44 -12.60 24.71
N GLN A 86 12.49 -12.75 25.64
CA GLN A 86 12.47 -13.85 26.60
C GLN A 86 12.08 -15.19 25.95
N GLN A 87 11.28 -15.18 24.88
CA GLN A 87 10.91 -16.37 24.09
C GLN A 87 12.03 -16.87 23.16
N LEU A 88 12.94 -15.98 22.75
CA LEU A 88 14.06 -16.29 21.85
C LEU A 88 15.34 -16.69 22.60
N LYS A 89 15.35 -16.60 23.94
CA LYS A 89 16.43 -17.06 24.82
C LYS A 89 16.16 -18.46 25.32
#